data_AF-A0A7Z7I042-F1
#
_entry.id   AF-A0A7Z7I042-F1
#
_cell.length_a   1.000
_cell.length_b   1.000
_cell.length_c   1.000
_cell.angle_alpha   90.00
_cell.angle_beta   90.00
_cell.angle_gamma   90.00
#
_symmetry.space_group_name_H-M   'P 1'
#
loop_
_entity.id
_entity.type
_entity.pdbx_description
1 polymer ?
#
loop_
_entity_poly.entity_id
_entity_poly.type
_entity_poly.pdbx_seq_one_letter_code
_entity_poly.pdbx_strand_id
1 'polypeptide(L)' 'MKYLTPQKLALYGGIIFSFLMLESPVIMLANRIEPMVLGIPFLIVWNLFWWFVLTALFLVAYFTNWGSPAPNAKHAIKQP' A
#
# COMPACT_ATOMS: atom_id res chain seq x y z
N MET A 1 -7.21 23.35 0.77
CA MET A 1 -7.03 21.88 0.85
C MET A 1 -5.74 21.54 0.12
N LYS A 2 -4.74 20.93 0.80
CA LYS A 2 -3.52 20.46 0.11
C LYS A 2 -3.95 19.34 -0.84
N TYR A 3 -3.88 19.59 -2.14
CA TYR A 3 -4.21 18.57 -3.14
C TYR A 3 -3.26 17.38 -2.94
N LEU A 4 -3.82 16.20 -2.65
CA LEU A 4 -3.08 14.95 -2.71
C LEU A 4 -2.77 14.70 -4.18
N THR A 5 -1.49 14.72 -4.54
CA THR A 5 -1.05 14.30 -5.88
C THR A 5 -1.59 12.89 -6.16
N PRO A 6 -2.04 12.59 -7.39
CA PRO A 6 -2.65 11.29 -7.73
C PRO A 6 -1.75 10.10 -7.36
N GLN A 7 -0.44 10.29 -7.41
CA GLN A 7 0.56 9.31 -6.95
C GLN A 7 0.48 9.00 -5.44
N LYS A 8 0.33 10.03 -4.60
CA LYS A 8 0.18 9.84 -3.14
C LYS A 8 -1.16 9.18 -2.81
N LEU A 9 -2.21 9.54 -3.55
CA LEU A 9 -3.52 8.91 -3.42
C LEU A 9 -3.45 7.42 -3.79
N ALA A 10 -2.80 7.08 -4.91
CA ALA A 10 -2.61 5.70 -5.34
C ALA A 10 -1.80 4.88 -4.33
N LEU A 11 -0.72 5.45 -3.77
CA LEU A 11 0.08 4.78 -2.75
C LEU A 11 -0.70 4.58 -1.44
N TYR A 12 -1.40 5.61 -0.93
CA TYR A 12 -2.23 5.46 0.28
C TYR A 12 -3.35 4.45 0.08
N GLY A 13 -4.05 4.53 -1.06
CA GLY A 13 -5.11 3.59 -1.43
C GLY A 13 -4.58 2.17 -1.55
N GLY A 14 -3.44 1.98 -2.21
CA GLY A 14 -2.79 0.68 -2.36
C GLY A 14 -2.37 0.06 -1.03
N ILE A 15 -1.81 0.85 -0.10
CA ILE A 15 -1.44 0.37 1.24
C ILE A 15 -2.68 -0.05 2.03
N ILE A 16 -3.70 0.81 2.10
CA ILE A 16 -4.94 0.51 2.85
C ILE A 16 -5.62 -0.74 2.27
N PHE A 17 -5.69 -0.83 0.94
CA PHE A 17 -6.26 -1.99 0.27
C PHE A 17 -5.48 -3.28 0.55
N SER A 18 -4.15 -3.22 0.51
CA SER A 18 -3.30 -4.38 0.81
C SER A 18 -3.44 -4.83 2.26
N PHE A 19 -3.53 -3.90 3.22
CA PHE A 19 -3.84 -4.22 4.62
C PHE A 19 -5.21 -4.87 4.77
N LEU A 20 -6.23 -4.38 4.05
CA LEU A 20 -7.54 -4.99 4.05
C LEU A 20 -7.48 -6.43 3.51
N MET A 21 -6.74 -6.68 2.43
CA MET A 21 -6.58 -8.03 1.89
C MET A 21 -5.77 -8.97 2.80
N LEU A 22 -4.94 -8.43 3.69
CA LEU A 22 -4.10 -9.18 4.63
C LEU A 22 -4.82 -9.53 5.93
N GLU A 23 -5.58 -8.58 6.49
CA GLU A 23 -6.27 -8.71 7.78
C GLU A 23 -7.73 -9.17 7.64
N SER A 24 -8.39 -8.90 6.51
CA SER A 24 -9.84 -9.16 6.42
C SER A 24 -10.17 -10.63 6.13
N PRO A 25 -11.36 -11.10 6.56
CA PRO A 25 -11.88 -12.41 6.19
C PRO A 25 -12.29 -12.51 4.71
N VAL A 26 -11.90 -11.57 3.83
CA VAL A 26 -12.07 -11.69 2.36
C VAL A 26 -11.47 -12.99 1.85
N ILE A 27 -10.40 -13.47 2.49
CA ILE A 27 -9.81 -14.77 2.21
C ILE A 27 -10.80 -15.94 2.42
N MET A 28 -11.67 -15.84 3.43
CA MET A 28 -12.73 -16.82 3.67
C MET A 28 -13.85 -16.73 2.63
N LEU A 29 -14.09 -15.55 2.05
CA LEU A 29 -15.04 -15.37 0.95
C LEU A 29 -14.49 -15.95 -0.36
N ALA A 30 -13.20 -15.74 -0.66
CA ALA A 30 -12.53 -16.36 -1.82
C ALA A 30 -12.48 -17.89 -1.70
N ASN A 31 -12.39 -18.41 -0.47
CA ASN A 31 -12.31 -19.84 -0.15
C ASN A 31 -13.70 -20.54 0.00
N ARG A 32 -14.83 -19.85 -0.27
CA ARG A 32 -16.19 -20.44 -0.24
C ARG A 32 -16.57 -21.26 -1.48
N ILE A 33 -15.66 -21.38 -2.44
CA ILE A 33 -15.89 -22.20 -3.63
C ILE A 33 -15.57 -23.64 -3.26
N GLU A 34 -16.60 -24.45 -3.00
CA GLU A 34 -16.44 -25.89 -2.76
C GLU A 34 -15.92 -26.58 -4.03
N PRO A 35 -14.86 -27.41 -3.98
CA PRO A 35 -14.10 -27.86 -2.81
C PRO A 35 -12.93 -26.91 -2.49
N MET A 36 -12.54 -26.80 -1.21
CA MET A 36 -11.31 -26.10 -0.78
C MET A 36 -10.06 -26.80 -1.37
N VAL A 37 -9.72 -26.53 -2.63
CA VAL A 37 -8.64 -27.24 -3.34
C VAL A 37 -7.28 -27.07 -2.65
N LEU A 38 -7.07 -25.99 -1.87
CA LEU A 38 -5.76 -25.67 -1.28
C LEU A 38 -5.78 -25.18 0.18
N GLY A 39 -6.92 -25.15 0.88
CA GLY A 39 -7.03 -24.85 2.32
C GLY A 39 -5.95 -23.94 2.93
N ILE A 40 -5.14 -24.46 3.86
CA ILE A 40 -4.04 -23.73 4.51
C ILE A 40 -2.92 -23.27 3.53
N PRO A 41 -2.43 -24.11 2.60
CA PRO A 41 -1.50 -23.66 1.56
C PRO A 41 -1.94 -22.38 0.83
N PHE A 42 -3.23 -22.25 0.49
CA PHE A 42 -3.77 -21.02 -0.13
C PHE A 42 -3.67 -19.82 0.82
N LEU A 43 -4.00 -19.99 2.10
CA LEU A 43 -3.88 -18.91 3.09
C LEU A 43 -2.44 -18.41 3.20
N ILE A 44 -1.47 -19.33 3.20
CA ILE A 44 -0.04 -19.00 3.27
C ILE A 44 0.39 -18.22 2.02
N VAL A 45 0.10 -18.72 0.82
CA VAL A 45 0.48 -18.07 -0.44
C VAL A 45 -0.18 -16.70 -0.56
N TRP A 46 -1.46 -16.59 -0.21
CA TRP A 46 -2.19 -15.32 -0.21
C TRP A 46 -1.55 -14.31 0.74
N ASN A 47 -1.27 -14.72 1.99
CA ASN A 47 -0.70 -13.82 2.97
C ASN A 47 0.70 -13.36 2.54
N LEU A 48 1.57 -14.28 2.10
CA LEU A 48 2.90 -13.96 1.57
C LEU A 48 2.84 -13.04 0.35
N PHE A 49 1.88 -13.25 -0.55
CA PHE A 49 1.67 -12.40 -1.72
C PHE A 49 1.32 -10.96 -1.30
N TRP A 50 0.36 -10.76 -0.41
CA TRP A 50 -0.02 -9.41 0.05
C TRP A 50 1.09 -8.74 0.89
N TRP A 51 1.85 -9.54 1.62
CA TRP A 51 3.05 -9.08 2.32
C TRP A 51 4.12 -8.56 1.35
N PHE A 52 4.34 -9.29 0.25
CA PHE A 52 5.22 -8.84 -0.83
C PHE A 52 4.71 -7.57 -1.50
N VAL A 53 3.41 -7.47 -1.79
CA VAL A 53 2.78 -6.26 -2.36
C VAL A 53 2.97 -5.06 -1.45
N LEU A 54 2.74 -5.19 -0.14
CA LEU A 54 3.00 -4.10 0.83
C LEU A 54 4.47 -3.67 0.81
N THR A 55 5.39 -4.64 0.81
CA THR A 55 6.83 -4.36 0.77
C THR A 55 7.20 -3.60 -0.50
N ALA A 56 6.67 -4.00 -1.65
CA ALA A 56 6.88 -3.31 -2.92
C ALA A 56 6.29 -1.88 -2.92
N LEU A 57 5.08 -1.70 -2.37
CA LEU A 57 4.47 -0.38 -2.24
C LEU A 57 5.31 0.55 -1.35
N PHE A 58 5.84 0.04 -0.23
CA PHE A 58 6.74 0.79 0.64
C PHE A 58 8.09 1.10 -0.01
N LEU A 59 8.60 0.20 -0.85
CA LEU A 59 9.80 0.46 -1.63
C LEU A 59 9.59 1.56 -2.68
N VAL A 60 8.47 1.52 -3.41
CA VAL A 60 8.08 2.56 -4.38
C VAL A 60 7.88 3.90 -3.67
N ALA A 61 7.19 3.89 -2.53
CA ALA A 61 7.04 5.03 -1.63
C ALA A 61 8.37 5.67 -1.22
N TYR A 62 9.36 4.85 -0.89
CA TYR A 62 10.70 5.28 -0.52
C TYR A 62 11.39 5.98 -1.70
N PHE A 63 11.41 5.36 -2.89
CA PHE A 63 12.02 5.97 -4.07
C PHE A 63 11.31 7.24 -4.53
N THR A 64 10.01 7.32 -4.30
CA THR A 64 9.20 8.48 -4.68
C THR A 64 9.23 9.63 -3.66
N ASN A 65 10.09 9.55 -2.64
CA ASN A 65 10.24 10.61 -1.63
C ASN A 65 8.89 11.01 -1.02
N TRP A 66 8.01 10.05 -0.77
CA TRP A 66 6.62 10.31 -0.36
C TRP A 66 6.53 11.25 0.86
N GLY A 67 7.49 11.14 1.78
CA GLY A 67 7.61 11.98 2.98
C GLY A 67 8.40 13.28 2.83
N SER A 68 9.02 13.56 1.67
CA SER A 68 9.84 14.77 1.53
C SER A 68 8.93 16.01 1.50
N PRO A 69 9.18 17.02 2.35
CA PRO A 69 8.47 18.28 2.26
C PRO A 69 8.68 18.85 0.86
N ALA A 70 7.60 19.35 0.24
CA ALA A 70 7.73 20.13 -0.99
C ALA A 70 8.79 21.21 -0.76
N PRO A 71 9.73 21.45 -1.70
CA PRO A 71 10.74 22.48 -1.55
C PRO A 71 10.06 23.79 -1.15
N ASN A 72 10.26 24.20 0.10
CA ASN A 72 9.59 25.35 0.66
C ASN A 72 10.29 26.57 0.03
N ALA A 73 9.75 27.07 -1.08
CA ALA A 73 10.26 28.24 -1.82
C ALA A 73 10.26 29.55 -1.00
N LYS A 74 10.01 29.47 0.32
CA LYS A 74 10.00 30.59 1.27
C LYS A 74 11.36 30.90 1.90
N HIS A 75 12.39 30.07 1.70
CA HIS A 75 13.74 30.37 2.23
C HIS A 75 14.67 31.11 1.26
N ALA A 76 14.24 31.35 0.01
CA ALA A 76 15.09 32.01 -1.00
C ALA A 76 15.06 33.56 -0.97
N ILE A 77 14.21 34.20 -0.15
CA ILE A 77 13.94 35.66 -0.26
C ILE A 77 14.30 36.46 1.01
N LYS A 78 14.86 35.85 2.07
CA LYS A 78 15.34 36.63 3.23
C LYS A 78 16.66 36.11 3.79
N GLN A 79 17.74 36.49 3.14
CA GLN A 79 19.01 36.78 3.82
C GLN A 79 19.51 38.13 3.31
N PRO A 80 19.11 39.25 3.96
CA PRO A 80 19.92 40.47 3.98
C PRO A 80 21.13 40.31 4.90
#